data_AF-A0A6I0DTN9-F1
#
_entry.id   AF-A0A6I0DTN9-F1
#
_cell.length_a   1.000
_cell.length_b   1.000
_cell.length_c   1.000
_cell.angle_alpha   90.00
_cell.angle_beta   90.00
_cell.angle_gamma   90.00
#
_symmetry.space_group_name_H-M   'P 1'
#
loop_
_entity.id
_entity.type
_entity.pdbx_description
1 polymer ?
#
loop_
_entity_poly.entity_id
_entity_poly.type
_entity_poly.pdbx_seq_one_letter_code
_entity_poly.pdbx_strand_id
1 'polypeptide(L)'
;MANTANYNWPLPSPSGIQMNEVAKTATSFTAIDVKIKAFETSFSNHKHKFAELEEKPTTLGGYGITDGMTAEEVAQAIKKAVDDLVNGSGSALDTLKELADALGNDPEFATTVGIALGVRVRVDAAQTFSLAEKAQGRSNLDALGTVDKGKADGVASLDSTGKVPPSQLPALTTTATVGAAMAGANGKTTPADGDFFAGVEAGGSTMFKTTWANVKAAITSLVNTIVSGNMAGRAFPRRQDGGALNFIGSGVTAGQPPALIGGGWDGNFNNFYFYTTTSLNVGWANGAGYADALGSSKVWTVEYIQNQLNWRVTDTRFAGYFEQAFNVNASSWELVVPGAPGYVVVGLWTWAPKNLSVSFRQPQIFIPNVGWRALGTW
;
A
#
# COMPACT_ATOMS: atom_id res chain seq x y z
N MET A 1 116.23 66.93 -152.61
CA MET A 1 117.27 66.37 -151.72
C MET A 1 118.59 66.92 -152.19
N ALA A 2 119.33 67.59 -151.31
CA ALA A 2 120.66 68.11 -151.65
C ALA A 2 121.68 66.98 -151.47
N ASN A 3 122.63 66.86 -152.40
CA ASN A 3 123.72 65.91 -152.30
C ASN A 3 125.03 66.62 -151.94
N THR A 4 125.97 65.92 -151.31
CA THR A 4 127.29 66.49 -150.98
C THR A 4 128.11 66.76 -152.25
N ALA A 5 128.74 67.95 -152.36
CA ALA A 5 129.30 68.46 -153.61
C ALA A 5 130.45 67.62 -154.24
N ASN A 6 131.16 66.80 -153.47
CA ASN A 6 132.32 66.04 -153.97
C ASN A 6 132.05 64.54 -154.21
N TYR A 7 131.02 63.96 -153.58
CA TYR A 7 130.72 62.51 -153.64
C TYR A 7 129.26 62.18 -153.96
N ASN A 8 128.41 63.19 -154.13
CA ASN A 8 127.03 63.09 -154.55
C ASN A 8 126.14 62.14 -153.70
N TRP A 9 126.40 62.06 -152.38
CA TRP A 9 125.56 61.30 -151.44
C TRP A 9 124.33 62.09 -151.02
N PRO A 10 123.13 61.49 -150.91
CA PRO A 10 121.91 62.18 -150.49
C PRO A 10 121.96 62.57 -149.02
N LEU A 11 121.79 63.86 -148.73
CA LEU A 11 121.58 64.33 -147.35
C LEU A 11 120.11 64.07 -146.94
N PRO A 12 119.85 63.44 -145.78
CA PRO A 12 118.50 63.26 -145.25
C PRO A 12 117.78 64.60 -145.01
N SER A 13 116.50 64.68 -145.37
CA SER A 13 115.64 65.85 -145.10
C SER A 13 115.38 66.02 -143.58
N PRO A 14 115.38 67.26 -143.03
CA PRO A 14 115.18 67.49 -141.60
C PRO A 14 113.71 67.38 -141.13
N SER A 15 112.79 66.86 -141.94
CA SER A 15 111.35 66.91 -141.63
C SER A 15 110.57 65.68 -142.13
N GLY A 16 110.80 64.48 -141.56
CA GLY A 16 110.18 63.26 -142.12
C GLY A 16 109.79 62.09 -141.21
N ILE A 17 110.44 61.83 -140.06
CA ILE A 17 110.17 60.59 -139.28
C ILE A 17 110.14 60.81 -137.76
N GLN A 18 111.12 61.54 -137.20
CA GLN A 18 111.23 61.73 -135.74
C GLN A 18 110.05 62.50 -135.14
N MET A 19 109.51 63.51 -135.83
CA MET A 19 108.33 64.26 -135.36
C MET A 19 107.06 63.38 -135.27
N ASN A 20 106.88 62.41 -136.17
CA ASN A 20 105.74 61.50 -136.12
C ASN A 20 105.82 60.52 -134.94
N GLU A 21 107.02 60.04 -134.60
CA GLU A 21 107.22 59.20 -133.43
C GLU A 21 107.01 59.97 -132.12
N VAL A 22 107.52 61.21 -132.03
CA VAL A 22 107.28 62.09 -130.87
C VAL A 22 105.78 62.39 -130.68
N ALA A 23 105.03 62.58 -131.76
CA ALA A 23 103.57 62.77 -131.70
C ALA A 23 102.81 61.55 -131.15
N LYS A 24 103.24 60.32 -131.51
CA LYS A 24 102.67 59.08 -130.95
C LYS A 24 102.94 58.97 -129.45
N THR A 25 104.18 59.24 -129.03
CA THR A 25 104.55 59.23 -127.60
C THR A 25 103.74 60.25 -126.80
N ALA A 26 103.55 61.46 -127.31
CA ALA A 26 102.71 62.48 -126.67
C ALA A 26 101.25 62.00 -126.54
N THR A 27 100.71 61.37 -127.59
CA THR A 27 99.36 60.79 -127.56
C THR A 27 99.22 59.71 -126.48
N SER A 28 100.23 58.83 -126.34
CA SER A 28 100.23 57.80 -125.29
C SER A 28 100.32 58.39 -123.88
N PHE A 29 101.13 59.42 -123.66
CA PHE A 29 101.20 60.09 -122.36
C PHE A 29 99.89 60.76 -121.98
N THR A 30 99.23 61.44 -122.91
CA THR A 30 97.89 62.01 -122.70
C THR A 30 96.87 60.92 -122.35
N ALA A 31 96.91 59.77 -123.03
CA ALA A 31 96.00 58.65 -122.73
C ALA A 31 96.25 58.05 -121.33
N ILE A 32 97.52 58.01 -120.88
CA ILE A 32 97.89 57.56 -119.53
C ILE A 32 97.40 58.57 -118.49
N ASP A 33 97.63 59.86 -118.71
CA ASP A 33 97.19 60.94 -117.81
C ASP A 33 95.67 60.89 -117.57
N VAL A 34 94.89 60.72 -118.65
CA VAL A 34 93.43 60.56 -118.56
C VAL A 34 93.03 59.35 -117.70
N LYS A 35 93.71 58.21 -117.85
CA LYS A 35 93.42 57.01 -117.05
C LYS A 35 93.79 57.18 -115.57
N ILE A 36 94.92 57.84 -115.28
CA ILE A 36 95.33 58.14 -113.90
C ILE A 36 94.31 59.08 -113.26
N LYS A 37 93.89 60.13 -113.96
CA LYS A 37 92.86 61.07 -113.50
C LYS A 37 91.53 60.37 -113.18
N ALA A 38 91.12 59.42 -114.03
CA ALA A 38 89.91 58.64 -113.83
C ALA A 38 90.00 57.73 -112.59
N PHE A 39 91.16 57.08 -112.39
CA PHE A 39 91.42 56.28 -111.19
C PHE A 39 91.39 57.13 -109.92
N GLU A 40 92.09 58.27 -109.90
CA GLU A 40 92.15 59.18 -108.75
C GLU A 40 90.77 59.72 -108.36
N THR A 41 89.95 60.04 -109.37
CA THR A 41 88.56 60.46 -109.19
C THR A 41 87.70 59.34 -108.60
N SER A 42 87.84 58.12 -109.12
CA SER A 42 87.11 56.95 -108.62
C SER A 42 87.47 56.64 -107.17
N PHE A 43 88.77 56.64 -106.85
CA PHE A 43 89.28 56.36 -105.52
C PHE A 43 88.84 57.42 -104.50
N SER A 44 88.94 58.71 -104.84
CA SER A 44 88.55 59.80 -103.94
C SER A 44 87.04 59.85 -103.67
N ASN A 45 86.25 59.39 -104.64
CA ASN A 45 84.79 59.30 -104.52
C ASN A 45 84.30 57.95 -104.01
N HIS A 46 85.21 57.01 -103.73
CA HIS A 46 84.85 55.69 -103.26
C HIS A 46 84.37 55.76 -101.80
N LYS A 47 83.06 56.01 -101.63
CA LYS A 47 82.35 56.04 -100.35
C LYS A 47 81.16 55.10 -100.42
N HIS A 48 80.92 54.33 -99.36
CA HIS A 48 79.76 53.46 -99.20
C HIS A 48 79.01 53.86 -97.93
N LYS A 49 77.67 53.88 -97.96
CA LYS A 49 76.86 53.98 -96.75
C LYS A 49 76.87 52.61 -96.04
N PHE A 50 76.82 52.61 -94.71
CA PHE A 50 76.73 51.36 -93.96
C PHE A 50 75.52 50.49 -94.35
N ALA A 51 74.40 51.13 -94.76
CA ALA A 51 73.22 50.44 -95.25
C ALA A 51 73.47 49.59 -96.52
N GLU A 52 74.42 50.00 -97.37
CA GLU A 52 74.76 49.39 -98.67
C GLU A 52 75.69 48.18 -98.54
N LEU A 53 76.21 47.89 -97.34
CA LEU A 53 76.99 46.68 -97.10
C LEU A 53 76.08 45.44 -97.16
N GLU A 54 76.40 44.52 -98.05
CA GLU A 54 75.84 43.16 -98.07
C GLU A 54 76.50 42.30 -97.00
N GLU A 55 75.87 41.19 -96.60
CA GLU A 55 76.42 40.24 -95.60
C GLU A 55 76.78 40.86 -94.24
N LYS A 56 75.91 41.74 -93.71
CA LYS A 56 76.11 42.31 -92.36
C LYS A 56 76.14 41.19 -91.32
N PRO A 57 77.07 41.23 -90.34
CA PRO A 57 77.08 40.26 -89.25
C PRO A 57 75.75 40.24 -88.50
N THR A 58 75.32 39.08 -88.02
CA THR A 58 74.04 38.92 -87.29
C THR A 58 74.21 38.81 -85.78
N THR A 59 75.45 38.86 -85.29
CA THR A 59 75.80 38.74 -83.87
C THR A 59 76.53 39.98 -83.40
N LEU A 60 76.43 40.27 -82.09
CA LEU A 60 77.16 41.37 -81.46
C LEU A 60 78.67 41.26 -81.70
N GLY A 61 79.25 40.07 -81.52
CA GLY A 61 80.66 39.82 -81.80
C GLY A 61 81.02 39.98 -83.28
N GLY A 62 80.10 39.68 -84.19
CA GLY A 62 80.27 39.95 -85.62
C GLY A 62 80.37 41.43 -85.95
N TYR A 63 79.67 42.30 -85.20
CA TYR A 63 79.82 43.75 -85.27
C TYR A 63 81.04 44.29 -84.49
N GLY A 64 81.84 43.42 -83.87
CA GLY A 64 82.97 43.80 -83.02
C GLY A 64 82.58 44.27 -81.61
N ILE A 65 81.32 44.10 -81.21
CA ILE A 65 80.82 44.43 -79.87
C ILE A 65 81.18 43.26 -78.94
N THR A 66 82.11 43.50 -78.02
CA THR A 66 82.68 42.47 -77.13
C THR A 66 82.25 42.61 -75.66
N ASP A 67 81.57 43.70 -75.32
CA ASP A 67 81.06 44.05 -73.99
C ASP A 67 79.54 43.94 -73.88
N GLY A 68 78.86 43.56 -74.97
CA GLY A 68 77.42 43.36 -74.99
C GLY A 68 77.02 42.07 -74.28
N MET A 69 76.09 42.17 -73.33
CA MET A 69 75.51 41.00 -72.66
C MET A 69 74.72 40.17 -73.66
N THR A 70 75.06 38.89 -73.76
CA THR A 70 74.40 37.94 -74.66
C THR A 70 72.99 37.62 -74.18
N ALA A 71 72.13 37.14 -75.07
CA ALA A 71 70.77 36.71 -74.70
C ALA A 71 70.78 35.61 -73.61
N GLU A 72 71.80 34.75 -73.64
CA GLU A 72 72.00 33.69 -72.65
C GLU A 72 72.34 34.28 -71.27
N GLU A 73 73.26 35.24 -71.21
CA GLU A 73 73.62 35.91 -69.95
C GLU A 73 72.45 36.70 -69.36
N VAL A 74 71.64 37.35 -70.20
CA VAL A 74 70.40 38.01 -69.75
C VAL A 74 69.41 36.99 -69.19
N ALA A 75 69.20 35.87 -69.88
CA ALA A 75 68.32 34.80 -69.42
C ALA A 75 68.81 34.20 -68.07
N GLN A 76 70.11 34.00 -67.93
CA GLN A 76 70.72 33.52 -66.68
C GLN A 76 70.60 34.54 -65.54
N ALA A 77 70.77 35.83 -65.82
CA ALA A 77 70.60 36.89 -64.82
C ALA A 77 69.15 36.97 -64.32
N ILE A 78 68.17 36.89 -65.23
CA ILE A 78 66.74 36.85 -64.88
C ILE A 78 66.42 35.60 -64.06
N LYS A 79 66.87 34.42 -64.53
CA LYS A 79 66.66 33.17 -63.80
C LYS A 79 67.26 33.24 -62.40
N LYS A 80 68.48 33.77 -62.26
CA LYS A 80 69.12 33.95 -60.96
C LYS A 80 68.33 34.89 -60.05
N ALA A 81 67.83 36.02 -60.57
CA ALA A 81 67.02 36.95 -59.77
C ALA A 81 65.70 36.31 -59.29
N VAL A 82 65.07 35.49 -60.13
CA VAL A 82 63.87 34.72 -59.75
C VAL A 82 64.21 33.65 -58.71
N ASP A 83 65.29 32.90 -58.93
CA ASP A 83 65.76 31.88 -57.98
C ASP A 83 66.13 32.53 -56.64
N ASP A 84 66.79 33.69 -56.62
CA ASP A 84 67.13 34.42 -55.40
C ASP A 84 65.87 34.93 -54.67
N LEU A 85 64.83 35.36 -55.40
CA LEU A 85 63.55 35.76 -54.82
C LEU A 85 62.80 34.57 -54.21
N VAL A 86 62.77 33.44 -54.92
CA VAL A 86 62.12 32.20 -54.47
C VAL A 86 62.89 31.57 -53.30
N ASN A 87 64.21 31.47 -53.41
CA ASN A 87 65.08 30.90 -52.37
C ASN A 87 65.21 31.83 -51.15
N GLY A 88 65.18 33.15 -51.35
CA GLY A 88 65.11 34.14 -50.28
C GLY A 88 63.80 34.09 -49.49
N SER A 89 62.74 33.54 -50.09
CA SER A 89 61.47 33.24 -49.41
C SER A 89 61.46 31.90 -48.68
N GLY A 90 62.51 31.06 -48.85
CA GLY A 90 62.51 29.66 -48.46
C GLY A 90 61.98 29.39 -47.06
N SER A 91 62.44 30.13 -46.05
CA SER A 91 61.96 29.97 -44.66
C SER A 91 60.52 30.45 -44.44
N ALA A 92 60.08 31.52 -45.11
CA ALA A 92 58.71 32.02 -45.03
C ALA A 92 57.72 31.14 -45.79
N LEU A 93 58.10 30.67 -46.98
CA LEU A 93 57.31 29.73 -47.77
C LEU A 93 57.24 28.35 -47.10
N ASP A 94 58.34 27.90 -46.49
CA ASP A 94 58.36 26.69 -45.66
C ASP A 94 57.40 26.85 -44.47
N THR A 95 57.44 27.98 -43.75
CA THR A 95 56.48 28.27 -42.67
C THR A 95 55.03 28.28 -43.17
N LEU A 96 54.75 28.91 -44.31
CA LEU A 96 53.40 28.93 -44.90
C LEU A 96 52.95 27.53 -45.34
N LYS A 97 53.87 26.71 -45.86
CA LYS A 97 53.62 25.32 -46.22
C LYS A 97 53.35 24.47 -44.98
N GLU A 98 54.15 24.60 -43.92
CA GLU A 98 53.95 23.92 -42.65
C GLU A 98 52.59 24.27 -42.03
N LEU A 99 52.20 25.55 -42.06
CA LEU A 99 50.88 26.00 -41.58
C LEU A 99 49.74 25.44 -42.45
N ALA A 100 49.89 25.48 -43.78
CA ALA A 100 48.89 24.93 -44.69
C ALA A 100 48.72 23.41 -44.49
N ASP A 101 49.83 22.69 -44.36
CA ASP A 101 49.83 21.25 -44.07
C ASP A 101 49.25 20.95 -42.68
N ALA A 102 49.57 21.75 -41.65
CA ALA A 102 49.01 21.61 -40.30
C ALA A 102 47.50 21.89 -40.24
N LEU A 103 46.99 22.76 -41.12
CA LEU A 103 45.56 23.05 -41.29
C LEU A 103 44.88 22.10 -42.30
N GLY A 104 45.60 21.11 -42.82
CA GLY A 104 45.07 20.08 -43.71
C GLY A 104 44.82 20.54 -45.15
N ASN A 105 45.39 21.67 -45.58
CA ASN A 105 45.19 22.27 -46.90
C ASN A 105 43.71 22.44 -47.28
N ASP A 106 42.83 22.71 -46.31
CA ASP A 106 41.38 22.87 -46.54
C ASP A 106 41.08 24.22 -47.22
N PRO A 107 40.62 24.22 -48.50
CA PRO A 107 40.27 25.45 -49.21
C PRO A 107 39.10 26.21 -48.57
N GLU A 108 38.27 25.50 -47.80
CA GLU A 108 37.05 26.00 -47.17
C GLU A 108 37.19 26.01 -45.64
N PHE A 109 38.41 26.11 -45.10
CA PHE A 109 38.70 26.00 -43.67
C PHE A 109 37.74 26.80 -42.78
N ALA A 110 37.47 28.06 -43.12
CA ALA A 110 36.55 28.91 -42.35
C ALA A 110 35.11 28.37 -42.36
N THR A 111 34.65 27.86 -43.51
CA THR A 111 33.34 27.21 -43.67
C THR A 111 33.29 25.91 -42.86
N THR A 112 34.31 25.05 -42.98
CA THR A 112 34.43 23.77 -42.27
C THR A 112 34.38 23.97 -40.76
N VAL A 113 35.20 24.88 -40.23
CA VAL A 113 35.22 25.22 -38.80
C VAL A 113 33.89 25.85 -38.37
N GLY A 114 33.31 26.73 -39.19
CA GLY A 114 32.01 27.35 -38.94
C GLY A 114 30.88 26.31 -38.80
N ILE A 115 30.82 25.32 -39.69
CA ILE A 115 29.86 24.21 -39.63
C ILE A 115 30.09 23.36 -38.38
N ALA A 116 31.35 23.01 -38.08
CA ALA A 116 31.70 22.19 -36.91
C ALA A 116 31.34 22.89 -35.59
N LEU A 117 31.48 24.22 -35.52
CA LEU A 117 31.06 25.03 -34.37
C LEU A 117 29.54 25.22 -34.35
N GLY A 118 28.88 25.30 -35.51
CA GLY A 118 27.43 25.47 -35.63
C GLY A 118 26.62 24.34 -34.96
N VAL A 119 27.19 23.13 -34.89
CA VAL A 119 26.58 21.97 -34.21
C VAL A 119 26.93 21.85 -32.71
N ARG A 120 27.76 22.74 -32.17
CA ARG A 120 28.08 22.76 -30.73
C ARG A 120 27.02 23.53 -29.96
N VAL A 121 26.63 22.97 -28.81
CA VAL A 121 25.66 23.61 -27.91
C VAL A 121 26.31 24.81 -27.23
N ARG A 122 25.69 25.98 -27.35
CA ARG A 122 26.00 27.22 -26.65
C ARG A 122 25.26 27.29 -25.33
N VAL A 123 25.88 27.93 -24.35
CA VAL A 123 25.31 28.11 -23.01
C VAL A 123 24.86 29.56 -22.75
N ASP A 124 25.32 30.49 -23.58
CA ASP A 124 25.08 31.94 -23.49
C ASP A 124 23.87 32.40 -24.30
N ALA A 125 23.43 31.62 -25.28
CA ALA A 125 22.33 31.99 -26.16
C ALA A 125 21.56 30.76 -26.67
N ALA A 126 20.25 30.93 -26.88
CA ALA A 126 19.41 29.91 -27.50
C ALA A 126 19.90 29.57 -28.92
N GLN A 127 19.73 28.30 -29.30
CA GLN A 127 20.05 27.79 -30.63
C GLN A 127 18.87 27.03 -31.25
N THR A 128 18.79 27.09 -32.56
CA THR A 128 17.69 26.54 -33.35
C THR A 128 18.04 25.16 -33.92
N PHE A 129 18.43 24.23 -33.05
CA PHE A 129 18.64 22.84 -33.47
C PHE A 129 17.32 22.17 -33.87
N SER A 130 17.37 21.33 -34.89
CA SER A 130 16.30 20.42 -35.27
C SER A 130 16.02 19.41 -34.14
N LEU A 131 14.86 18.75 -34.20
CA LEU A 131 14.49 17.73 -33.21
C LEU A 131 15.48 16.55 -33.19
N ALA A 132 16.00 16.15 -34.35
CA ALA A 132 16.97 15.07 -34.49
C ALA A 132 18.33 15.44 -33.87
N GLU A 133 18.84 16.65 -34.15
CA GLU A 133 20.09 17.14 -33.54
C GLU A 133 19.97 17.24 -32.02
N LYS A 134 18.82 17.73 -31.51
CA LYS A 134 18.55 17.74 -30.07
C LYS A 134 18.54 16.33 -29.47
N ALA A 135 18.00 15.34 -30.17
CA ALA A 135 18.00 13.95 -29.69
C ALA A 135 19.41 13.36 -29.67
N GLN A 136 20.20 13.55 -30.73
CA GLN A 136 21.59 13.09 -30.79
C GLN A 136 22.45 13.75 -29.71
N GLY A 137 22.33 15.08 -29.54
CA GLY A 137 23.06 15.82 -28.52
C GLY A 137 22.73 15.35 -27.11
N ARG A 138 21.46 15.04 -26.82
CA ARG A 138 21.05 14.44 -25.56
C ARG A 138 21.63 13.04 -25.36
N SER A 139 21.57 12.19 -26.39
CA SER A 139 22.15 10.85 -26.35
C SER A 139 23.66 10.86 -26.10
N ASN A 140 24.40 11.77 -26.74
CA ASN A 140 25.86 11.91 -26.53
C ASN A 140 26.24 12.29 -25.10
N LEU A 141 25.34 12.97 -24.38
CA LEU A 141 25.53 13.44 -23.01
C LEU A 141 24.81 12.58 -21.96
N ASP A 142 24.17 11.49 -22.39
CA ASP A 142 23.27 10.67 -21.56
C ASP A 142 22.23 11.51 -20.79
N ALA A 143 21.71 12.54 -21.46
CA ALA A 143 20.75 13.48 -20.91
C ALA A 143 19.31 13.13 -21.34
N LEU A 144 18.34 13.31 -20.44
CA LEU A 144 16.92 13.19 -20.79
C LEU A 144 16.29 14.52 -21.22
N GLY A 145 15.37 14.44 -22.17
CA GLY A 145 14.65 15.60 -22.71
C GLY A 145 13.28 15.80 -22.07
N THR A 146 12.73 17.01 -22.26
CA THR A 146 11.34 17.29 -21.93
C THR A 146 10.34 16.45 -22.73
N VAL A 147 10.72 16.00 -23.92
CA VAL A 147 9.92 15.11 -24.78
C VAL A 147 9.74 13.71 -24.18
N ASP A 148 10.64 13.30 -23.29
CA ASP A 148 10.64 11.99 -22.62
C ASP A 148 9.77 12.01 -21.35
N LYS A 149 9.28 13.18 -20.93
CA LYS A 149 8.42 13.34 -19.76
C LYS A 149 7.02 12.80 -20.04
N GLY A 150 6.55 11.89 -19.20
CA GLY A 150 5.21 11.32 -19.28
C GLY A 150 4.99 10.38 -20.48
N LYS A 151 6.07 9.82 -21.03
CA LYS A 151 6.02 8.81 -22.09
C LYS A 151 6.33 7.42 -21.53
N ALA A 152 5.89 6.38 -22.25
CA ALA A 152 6.33 5.01 -21.98
C ALA A 152 7.86 4.96 -22.06
N ASP A 153 8.48 4.23 -21.13
CA ASP A 153 9.95 4.09 -20.99
C ASP A 153 10.71 5.42 -20.76
N GLY A 154 9.99 6.51 -20.47
CA GLY A 154 10.55 7.81 -20.15
C GLY A 154 10.60 8.08 -18.65
N VAL A 155 10.53 9.36 -18.29
CA VAL A 155 10.46 9.79 -16.87
C VAL A 155 9.08 10.31 -16.53
N ALA A 156 8.65 10.07 -15.30
CA ALA A 156 7.42 10.65 -14.80
C ALA A 156 7.51 12.19 -14.80
N SER A 157 6.44 12.87 -15.20
CA SER A 157 6.33 14.31 -15.00
C SER A 157 5.98 14.59 -13.54
N LEU A 158 6.39 15.75 -13.02
CA LEU A 158 5.94 16.23 -11.73
C LEU A 158 4.90 17.33 -11.92
N ASP A 159 3.88 17.34 -11.07
CA ASP A 159 2.92 18.44 -10.95
C ASP A 159 3.54 19.65 -10.24
N SER A 160 2.75 20.72 -10.07
CA SER A 160 3.17 21.94 -9.36
C SER A 160 3.54 21.73 -7.89
N THR A 161 3.24 20.57 -7.32
CA THR A 161 3.59 20.18 -5.95
C THR A 161 4.81 19.25 -5.89
N GLY A 162 5.45 18.97 -7.03
CA GLY A 162 6.61 18.09 -7.12
C GLY A 162 6.27 16.60 -7.04
N LYS A 163 5.02 16.19 -7.28
CA LYS A 163 4.59 14.78 -7.26
C LYS A 163 4.25 14.26 -8.64
N VAL A 164 4.38 12.95 -8.83
CA VAL A 164 3.91 12.28 -10.05
C VAL A 164 2.38 12.36 -10.10
N PRO A 165 1.78 12.94 -11.15
CA PRO A 165 0.33 12.98 -11.31
C PRO A 165 -0.27 11.56 -11.26
N PRO A 166 -1.41 11.35 -10.56
CA PRO A 166 -2.06 10.05 -10.50
C PRO A 166 -2.40 9.42 -11.86
N SER A 167 -2.59 10.23 -12.90
CA SER A 167 -2.82 9.77 -14.27
C SER A 167 -1.61 9.06 -14.91
N GLN A 168 -0.40 9.22 -14.35
CA GLN A 168 0.82 8.54 -14.77
C GLN A 168 1.14 7.32 -13.91
N LEU A 169 0.38 7.09 -12.85
CA LEU A 169 0.48 5.90 -12.04
C LEU A 169 -0.49 4.85 -12.59
N PRO A 170 -0.10 3.55 -12.60
CA PRO A 170 -1.05 2.48 -12.88
C PRO A 170 -2.27 2.63 -11.98
N ALA A 171 -3.47 2.52 -12.57
CA ALA A 171 -4.70 2.51 -11.78
C ALA A 171 -4.59 1.40 -10.74
N LEU A 172 -4.80 1.74 -9.47
CA LEU A 172 -4.74 0.80 -8.35
C LEU A 172 -5.99 -0.10 -8.39
N THR A 173 -6.01 -1.04 -9.32
CA THR A 173 -7.21 -1.82 -9.68
C THR A 173 -7.33 -3.14 -8.92
N THR A 174 -6.32 -3.52 -8.12
CA THR A 174 -6.33 -4.81 -7.44
C THR A 174 -5.97 -4.75 -5.96
N THR A 175 -6.73 -5.55 -5.22
CA THR A 175 -6.75 -5.87 -3.79
C THR A 175 -5.37 -6.19 -3.18
N ALA A 176 -4.34 -6.42 -4.01
CA ALA A 176 -2.97 -6.71 -3.56
C ALA A 176 -2.29 -5.53 -2.86
N THR A 177 -2.62 -4.29 -3.23
CA THR A 177 -1.88 -3.12 -2.74
C THR A 177 -2.19 -2.78 -1.28
N VAL A 178 -3.44 -2.98 -0.85
CA VAL A 178 -3.86 -2.80 0.55
C VAL A 178 -3.46 -3.98 1.41
N GLY A 179 -3.50 -5.21 0.89
CA GLY A 179 -2.94 -6.37 1.59
C GLY A 179 -1.45 -6.19 1.90
N ALA A 180 -0.66 -5.72 0.93
CA ALA A 180 0.75 -5.40 1.12
C ALA A 180 0.97 -4.21 2.08
N ALA A 181 0.16 -3.14 1.96
CA ALA A 181 0.26 -1.99 2.85
C ALA A 181 -0.09 -2.33 4.30
N MET A 182 -1.10 -3.19 4.53
CA MET A 182 -1.46 -3.68 5.86
C MET A 182 -0.41 -4.67 6.41
N ALA A 183 0.15 -5.55 5.57
CA ALA A 183 1.21 -6.48 5.97
C ALA A 183 2.52 -5.77 6.37
N GLY A 184 2.80 -4.61 5.76
CA GLY A 184 3.96 -3.78 6.10
C GLY A 184 3.75 -2.84 7.30
N ALA A 185 2.55 -2.77 7.87
CA ALA A 185 2.30 -1.92 9.03
C ALA A 185 2.90 -2.52 10.31
N ASN A 186 3.45 -1.67 11.18
CA ASN A 186 3.93 -2.10 12.49
C ASN A 186 2.77 -2.61 13.35
N GLY A 187 2.96 -3.78 13.97
CA GLY A 187 1.97 -4.34 14.89
C GLY A 187 1.72 -3.43 16.10
N LYS A 188 0.46 -3.36 16.53
CA LYS A 188 0.05 -2.68 17.76
C LYS A 188 -0.53 -3.72 18.73
N THR A 189 0.08 -3.85 19.90
CA THR A 189 -0.30 -4.88 20.90
C THR A 189 -1.68 -4.65 21.52
N THR A 190 -2.13 -3.39 21.61
CA THR A 190 -3.46 -3.04 22.13
C THR A 190 -4.05 -1.91 21.28
N PRO A 191 -5.01 -2.21 20.40
CA PRO A 191 -5.74 -1.19 19.64
C PRO A 191 -6.56 -0.28 20.57
N ALA A 192 -6.55 1.02 20.28
CA ALA A 192 -7.45 2.00 20.88
C ALA A 192 -8.81 1.98 20.16
N ASP A 193 -9.86 2.49 20.81
CA ASP A 193 -11.23 2.42 20.29
C ASP A 193 -11.44 3.14 18.95
N GLY A 194 -10.63 4.16 18.66
CA GLY A 194 -10.62 4.87 17.37
C GLY A 194 -9.79 4.22 16.27
N ASP A 195 -9.02 3.16 16.57
CA ASP A 195 -8.18 2.49 15.59
C ASP A 195 -9.03 1.69 14.59
N PHE A 196 -8.67 1.74 13.30
CA PHE A 196 -9.37 1.05 12.24
C PHE A 196 -8.80 -0.35 11.98
N PHE A 197 -9.70 -1.33 11.91
CA PHE A 197 -9.48 -2.62 11.28
C PHE A 197 -10.07 -2.59 9.87
N ALA A 198 -9.31 -3.03 8.87
CA ALA A 198 -9.76 -3.10 7.49
C ALA A 198 -9.75 -4.53 6.95
N GLY A 199 -10.57 -4.78 5.95
CA GLY A 199 -10.70 -6.07 5.30
C GLY A 199 -11.38 -5.94 3.93
N VAL A 200 -11.65 -7.08 3.31
CA VAL A 200 -12.33 -7.18 2.01
C VAL A 200 -13.64 -7.95 2.22
N GLU A 201 -14.73 -7.46 1.64
CA GLU A 201 -16.02 -8.14 1.70
C GLU A 201 -15.95 -9.53 1.05
N ALA A 202 -16.59 -10.53 1.69
CA ALA A 202 -16.62 -11.88 1.16
C ALA A 202 -17.35 -11.92 -0.19
N GLY A 203 -16.71 -12.50 -1.21
CA GLY A 203 -17.29 -12.61 -2.56
C GLY A 203 -17.18 -11.34 -3.43
N GLY A 204 -16.47 -10.30 -2.97
CA GLY A 204 -16.20 -9.08 -3.74
C GLY A 204 -14.79 -8.52 -3.51
N SER A 205 -14.49 -7.39 -4.16
CA SER A 205 -13.26 -6.62 -3.97
C SER A 205 -13.52 -5.29 -3.24
N THR A 206 -14.70 -5.14 -2.63
CA THR A 206 -15.08 -3.95 -1.87
C THR A 206 -14.31 -3.93 -0.55
N MET A 207 -13.57 -2.86 -0.32
CA MET A 207 -12.87 -2.65 0.93
C MET A 207 -13.85 -2.14 2.00
N PHE A 208 -13.74 -2.70 3.20
CA PHE A 208 -14.42 -2.14 4.36
C PHE A 208 -13.41 -1.85 5.46
N LYS A 209 -13.80 -0.94 6.36
CA LYS A 209 -13.10 -0.72 7.62
C LYS A 209 -14.11 -0.52 8.74
N THR A 210 -13.75 -0.96 9.94
CA THR A 210 -14.52 -0.78 11.15
C THR A 210 -13.58 -0.36 12.29
N THR A 211 -14.09 0.32 13.30
CA THR A 211 -13.27 0.70 14.46
C THR A 211 -13.13 -0.47 15.43
N TRP A 212 -12.06 -0.48 16.20
CA TRP A 212 -11.91 -1.45 17.30
C TRP A 212 -13.06 -1.36 18.31
N ALA A 213 -13.61 -0.15 18.55
CA ALA A 213 -14.81 0.03 19.38
C ALA A 213 -16.00 -0.79 18.87
N ASN A 214 -16.28 -0.74 17.56
CA ASN A 214 -17.39 -1.48 16.96
C ASN A 214 -17.19 -2.99 17.07
N VAL A 215 -15.96 -3.48 16.84
CA VAL A 215 -15.62 -4.90 17.02
C VAL A 215 -15.83 -5.34 18.46
N LYS A 216 -15.30 -4.56 19.42
CA LYS A 216 -15.46 -4.83 20.85
C LYS A 216 -16.93 -4.85 21.27
N ALA A 217 -17.73 -3.90 20.79
CA ALA A 217 -19.17 -3.84 21.05
C ALA A 217 -19.90 -5.08 20.50
N ALA A 218 -19.61 -5.50 19.27
CA ALA A 218 -20.21 -6.69 18.67
C ALA A 218 -19.86 -7.98 19.43
N ILE A 219 -18.59 -8.16 19.78
CA ILE A 219 -18.13 -9.31 20.58
C ILE A 219 -18.77 -9.27 21.97
N THR A 220 -18.81 -8.10 22.62
CA THR A 220 -19.41 -7.93 23.95
C THR A 220 -20.89 -8.27 23.93
N SER A 221 -21.64 -7.84 22.90
CA SER A 221 -23.04 -8.19 22.71
C SER A 221 -23.25 -9.70 22.56
N LEU A 222 -22.41 -10.37 21.75
CA LEU A 222 -22.44 -11.81 21.59
C LEU A 222 -22.17 -12.54 22.91
N VAL A 223 -21.11 -12.15 23.62
CA VAL A 223 -20.74 -12.75 24.91
C VAL A 223 -21.84 -12.52 25.95
N ASN A 224 -22.39 -11.32 26.03
CA ASN A 224 -23.50 -11.03 26.93
C ASN A 224 -24.72 -11.89 26.61
N THR A 225 -25.01 -12.16 25.34
CA THR A 225 -26.09 -13.08 24.94
C THR A 225 -25.84 -14.51 25.41
N ILE A 226 -24.58 -14.97 25.33
CA ILE A 226 -24.17 -16.31 25.80
C ILE A 226 -24.28 -16.40 27.33
N VAL A 227 -23.75 -15.42 28.05
CA VAL A 227 -23.69 -15.40 29.52
C VAL A 227 -25.06 -15.15 30.15
N SER A 228 -25.92 -14.35 29.51
CA SER A 228 -27.31 -14.16 29.94
C SER A 228 -28.21 -15.37 29.68
N GLY A 229 -27.68 -16.48 29.15
CA GLY A 229 -28.41 -17.74 29.02
C GLY A 229 -29.41 -17.77 27.85
N ASN A 230 -29.36 -16.78 26.94
CA ASN A 230 -30.33 -16.63 25.86
C ASN A 230 -29.99 -17.46 24.60
N MET A 231 -29.24 -18.56 24.75
CA MET A 231 -28.93 -19.48 23.65
C MET A 231 -30.05 -20.50 23.46
N ALA A 232 -30.55 -20.62 22.23
CA ALA A 232 -31.54 -21.62 21.86
C ALA A 232 -31.05 -23.04 22.23
N GLY A 233 -31.87 -23.79 22.98
CA GLY A 233 -31.67 -25.23 23.22
C GLY A 233 -31.00 -25.65 24.53
N ARG A 234 -30.65 -24.75 25.47
CA ARG A 234 -30.11 -25.18 26.78
C ARG A 234 -31.20 -25.35 27.84
N ALA A 235 -31.32 -26.56 28.38
CA ALA A 235 -32.27 -26.95 29.43
C ALA A 235 -31.64 -26.81 30.83
N PHE A 236 -31.84 -25.67 31.46
CA PHE A 236 -31.63 -25.46 32.89
C PHE A 236 -32.82 -24.66 33.43
N PRO A 237 -33.12 -24.69 34.75
CA PRO A 237 -34.19 -23.86 35.28
C PRO A 237 -33.92 -22.42 34.88
N ARG A 238 -34.88 -21.84 34.14
CA ARG A 238 -34.88 -20.46 33.64
C ARG A 238 -36.28 -19.88 33.79
N ARG A 239 -36.37 -18.58 34.02
CA ARG A 239 -37.67 -17.90 33.92
C ARG A 239 -38.12 -17.87 32.47
N GLN A 240 -39.44 -17.95 32.26
CA GLN A 240 -40.03 -17.87 30.93
C GLN A 240 -39.89 -16.47 30.30
N ASP A 241 -39.70 -15.43 31.12
CA ASP A 241 -39.56 -14.03 30.70
C ASP A 241 -38.11 -13.59 30.45
N GLY A 242 -37.12 -14.49 30.57
CA GLY A 242 -35.71 -14.19 30.33
C GLY A 242 -35.03 -13.36 31.43
N GLY A 243 -35.71 -13.07 32.54
CA GLY A 243 -35.11 -12.41 33.70
C GLY A 243 -34.10 -13.31 34.43
N ALA A 244 -33.19 -12.69 35.19
CA ALA A 244 -32.27 -13.43 36.06
C ALA A 244 -33.04 -14.27 37.10
N LEU A 245 -32.58 -15.51 37.33
CA LEU A 245 -32.99 -16.34 38.46
C LEU A 245 -32.00 -16.16 39.60
N ASN A 246 -32.46 -15.57 40.70
CA ASN A 246 -31.64 -15.37 41.89
C ASN A 246 -31.88 -16.50 42.89
N PHE A 247 -30.81 -17.21 43.22
CA PHE A 247 -30.75 -18.18 44.31
C PHE A 247 -30.27 -17.46 45.56
N ILE A 248 -31.22 -17.06 46.41
CA ILE A 248 -30.92 -16.24 47.59
C ILE A 248 -30.89 -17.15 48.82
N GLY A 249 -29.70 -17.35 49.37
CA GLY A 249 -29.53 -18.05 50.64
C GLY A 249 -29.91 -17.15 51.82
N SER A 250 -30.92 -17.55 52.59
CA SER A 250 -31.20 -16.94 53.89
C SER A 250 -30.63 -17.83 54.99
N GLY A 251 -29.57 -17.35 55.68
CA GLY A 251 -29.09 -17.97 56.93
C GLY A 251 -28.44 -19.35 56.83
N VAL A 252 -28.02 -19.81 55.65
CA VAL A 252 -27.31 -21.09 55.50
C VAL A 252 -25.88 -20.99 56.05
N THR A 253 -25.66 -21.57 57.22
CA THR A 253 -24.31 -21.78 57.79
C THR A 253 -23.71 -23.05 57.17
N ALA A 254 -22.42 -23.06 56.89
CA ALA A 254 -21.74 -24.17 56.22
C ALA A 254 -21.97 -25.52 56.96
N GLY A 255 -22.46 -26.53 56.24
CA GLY A 255 -22.57 -27.92 56.73
C GLY A 255 -23.98 -28.48 56.94
N GLN A 256 -25.05 -27.72 56.70
CA GLN A 256 -26.42 -28.25 56.77
C GLN A 256 -27.02 -28.43 55.37
N PRO A 257 -27.77 -29.53 55.08
CA PRO A 257 -28.40 -29.72 53.79
C PRO A 257 -29.52 -28.68 53.60
N PRO A 258 -29.41 -27.78 52.61
CA PRO A 258 -30.46 -26.80 52.35
C PRO A 258 -31.67 -27.50 51.71
N ALA A 259 -32.88 -27.20 52.18
CA ALA A 259 -34.11 -27.63 51.51
C ALA A 259 -34.52 -26.58 50.47
N LEU A 260 -34.83 -27.03 49.24
CA LEU A 260 -35.37 -26.19 48.18
C LEU A 260 -36.87 -25.97 48.46
N ILE A 261 -37.30 -24.75 48.79
CA ILE A 261 -38.73 -24.42 48.89
C ILE A 261 -39.04 -23.35 47.84
N GLY A 262 -39.80 -23.74 46.82
CA GLY A 262 -40.30 -22.84 45.79
C GLY A 262 -41.55 -22.10 46.23
N GLY A 263 -41.60 -20.80 45.95
CA GLY A 263 -42.80 -19.95 46.12
C GLY A 263 -42.51 -18.73 46.98
N GLY A 264 -42.26 -17.58 46.34
CA GLY A 264 -42.25 -16.31 47.05
C GLY A 264 -43.64 -15.95 47.57
N TRP A 265 -43.70 -15.29 48.72
CA TRP A 265 -44.93 -14.68 49.23
C TRP A 265 -45.35 -13.48 48.36
N ASP A 266 -46.65 -13.19 48.37
CA ASP A 266 -47.26 -12.01 47.72
C ASP A 266 -47.08 -11.95 46.19
N GLY A 267 -47.10 -13.11 45.52
CA GLY A 267 -47.07 -13.20 44.05
C GLY A 267 -45.70 -12.99 43.40
N ASN A 268 -44.62 -12.86 44.18
CA ASN A 268 -43.27 -12.69 43.67
C ASN A 268 -42.54 -14.04 43.50
N PHE A 269 -42.78 -14.72 42.37
CA PHE A 269 -42.14 -16.00 42.04
C PHE A 269 -40.68 -15.87 41.54
N ASN A 270 -40.05 -14.70 41.66
CA ASN A 270 -38.73 -14.45 41.07
C ASN A 270 -37.55 -15.03 41.87
N ASN A 271 -37.77 -15.39 43.14
CA ASN A 271 -36.72 -15.88 44.04
C ASN A 271 -37.02 -17.31 44.51
N PHE A 272 -36.01 -18.17 44.41
CA PHE A 272 -36.00 -19.45 45.13
C PHE A 272 -35.19 -19.27 46.41
N TYR A 273 -35.81 -19.57 47.55
CA TYR A 273 -35.19 -19.44 48.86
C TYR A 273 -34.72 -20.81 49.35
N PHE A 274 -33.52 -20.82 49.92
CA PHE A 274 -33.02 -21.95 50.70
C PHE A 274 -33.18 -21.61 52.17
N TYR A 275 -33.87 -22.48 52.91
CA TYR A 275 -34.00 -22.39 54.35
C TYR A 275 -33.23 -23.53 55.02
N THR A 276 -32.64 -23.24 56.16
CA THR A 276 -32.15 -24.28 57.08
C THR A 276 -33.36 -24.99 57.69
N THR A 277 -33.26 -26.30 57.94
CA THR A 277 -34.37 -27.08 58.53
C THR A 277 -34.81 -26.57 59.91
N THR A 278 -33.93 -25.86 60.61
CA THR A 278 -34.17 -25.24 61.92
C THR A 278 -35.06 -24.00 61.88
N SER A 279 -35.20 -23.34 60.72
CA SER A 279 -36.06 -22.17 60.53
C SER A 279 -37.38 -22.50 59.81
N LEU A 280 -37.68 -23.79 59.61
CA LEU A 280 -39.00 -24.24 59.17
C LEU A 280 -40.02 -24.09 60.31
N ASN A 281 -40.64 -22.92 60.41
CA ASN A 281 -41.77 -22.70 61.28
C ASN A 281 -43.03 -23.32 60.65
N VAL A 282 -43.32 -24.59 60.96
CA VAL A 282 -44.61 -25.23 60.63
C VAL A 282 -45.64 -24.72 61.64
N GLY A 283 -46.10 -23.48 61.43
CA GLY A 283 -46.83 -22.67 62.43
C GLY A 283 -48.10 -23.28 63.04
N TRP A 284 -48.58 -24.42 62.54
CA TRP A 284 -49.73 -25.15 63.11
C TRP A 284 -49.37 -26.18 64.18
N ALA A 285 -48.18 -26.78 64.14
CA ALA A 285 -47.85 -27.92 65.01
C ALA A 285 -47.11 -27.53 66.31
N ASN A 286 -46.46 -26.36 66.33
CA ASN A 286 -45.51 -25.98 67.40
C ASN A 286 -46.00 -24.83 68.31
N GLY A 287 -47.25 -24.39 68.20
CA GLY A 287 -47.80 -23.34 69.05
C GLY A 287 -48.26 -23.86 70.42
N ALA A 288 -47.68 -23.37 71.51
CA ALA A 288 -48.03 -23.76 72.89
C ALA A 288 -49.54 -23.65 73.23
N GLY A 289 -50.30 -22.81 72.51
CA GLY A 289 -51.74 -22.66 72.66
C GLY A 289 -52.60 -23.78 72.03
N TYR A 290 -51.98 -24.77 71.37
CA TYR A 290 -52.67 -25.87 70.67
C TYR A 290 -52.18 -27.27 71.10
N ALA A 291 -51.35 -27.34 72.15
CA ALA A 291 -50.86 -28.62 72.68
C ALA A 291 -51.93 -29.41 73.45
N ASP A 292 -53.05 -28.78 73.82
CA ASP A 292 -54.07 -29.32 74.74
C ASP A 292 -55.41 -29.68 74.06
N ALA A 293 -55.53 -29.51 72.74
CA ALA A 293 -56.79 -29.73 72.03
C ALA A 293 -56.61 -30.24 70.60
N LEU A 294 -57.44 -31.21 70.19
CA LEU A 294 -57.53 -31.69 68.81
C LEU A 294 -58.74 -31.07 68.08
N GLY A 295 -58.51 -30.61 66.85
CA GLY A 295 -59.54 -30.04 65.96
C GLY A 295 -59.59 -28.51 65.94
N SER A 296 -60.02 -27.95 64.80
CA SER A 296 -60.00 -26.51 64.48
C SER A 296 -60.74 -25.59 65.47
N SER A 297 -61.55 -26.13 66.38
CA SER A 297 -62.34 -25.38 67.37
C SER A 297 -62.11 -25.81 68.82
N LYS A 298 -61.01 -26.51 69.12
CA LYS A 298 -60.70 -27.05 70.47
C LYS A 298 -61.83 -27.92 71.07
N VAL A 299 -62.54 -28.67 70.23
CA VAL A 299 -63.72 -29.46 70.65
C VAL A 299 -63.34 -30.62 71.59
N TRP A 300 -62.11 -31.14 71.47
CA TRP A 300 -61.63 -32.27 72.24
C TRP A 300 -60.54 -31.83 73.22
N THR A 301 -60.94 -31.23 74.34
CA THR A 301 -60.04 -30.95 75.47
C THR A 301 -59.89 -32.19 76.36
N VAL A 302 -58.78 -32.28 77.09
CA VAL A 302 -58.53 -33.35 78.09
C VAL A 302 -59.69 -33.43 79.11
N GLU A 303 -60.17 -32.28 79.56
CA GLU A 303 -61.29 -32.16 80.50
C GLU A 303 -62.60 -32.74 79.93
N TYR A 304 -62.90 -32.47 78.65
CA TYR A 304 -64.09 -33.00 77.99
C TYR A 304 -64.04 -34.52 77.86
N ILE A 305 -62.88 -35.09 77.53
CA ILE A 305 -62.69 -36.55 77.43
C ILE A 305 -62.87 -37.23 78.79
N GLN A 306 -62.34 -36.64 79.87
CA GLN A 306 -62.52 -37.16 81.23
C GLN A 306 -63.99 -37.16 81.66
N ASN A 307 -64.74 -36.11 81.30
CA ASN A 307 -66.16 -36.00 81.64
C ASN A 307 -67.01 -37.10 80.96
N GLN A 308 -66.74 -37.38 79.68
CA GLN A 308 -67.43 -38.43 78.92
C GLN A 308 -67.17 -39.84 79.47
N LEU A 309 -66.00 -40.09 80.05
CA LEU A 309 -65.67 -41.37 80.68
C LEU A 309 -66.42 -41.57 82.02
N ASN A 310 -66.58 -40.50 82.80
CA ASN A 310 -67.28 -40.55 84.10
C ASN A 310 -68.79 -40.78 83.98
N TRP A 311 -69.41 -40.57 82.81
CA TRP A 311 -70.84 -40.81 82.56
C TRP A 311 -71.24 -42.28 82.36
N ARG A 312 -70.27 -43.20 82.28
CA ARG A 312 -70.55 -44.63 82.03
C ARG A 312 -70.63 -45.42 83.35
N VAL A 313 -71.79 -45.33 84.02
CA VAL A 313 -72.41 -46.24 85.02
C VAL A 313 -71.45 -47.02 85.96
N THR A 314 -71.34 -46.59 87.22
CA THR A 314 -70.90 -47.43 88.35
C THR A 314 -71.91 -47.31 89.51
N ASP A 315 -73.06 -47.96 89.41
CA ASP A 315 -74.00 -48.09 90.54
C ASP A 315 -73.73 -49.40 91.30
N THR A 316 -73.07 -49.29 92.44
CA THR A 316 -72.59 -50.41 93.28
C THR A 316 -73.70 -51.09 94.10
N ARG A 317 -74.96 -50.61 94.03
CA ARG A 317 -76.08 -51.11 94.85
C ARG A 317 -76.76 -52.39 94.34
N PHE A 318 -76.40 -52.90 93.16
CA PHE A 318 -76.83 -54.21 92.66
C PHE A 318 -75.86 -55.36 92.98
N ALA A 319 -74.79 -55.10 93.74
CA ALA A 319 -73.79 -56.10 94.09
C ALA A 319 -74.07 -56.74 95.47
N GLY A 320 -74.38 -58.03 95.50
CA GLY A 320 -74.50 -58.83 96.73
C GLY A 320 -75.59 -59.91 96.67
N TYR A 321 -75.54 -60.89 97.58
CA TYR A 321 -76.62 -61.85 97.85
C TYR A 321 -77.15 -61.64 99.28
N PHE A 322 -78.43 -61.93 99.51
CA PHE A 322 -79.02 -61.99 100.84
C PHE A 322 -79.49 -63.42 101.13
N GLU A 323 -79.34 -63.88 102.36
CA GLU A 323 -79.77 -65.21 102.81
C GLU A 323 -80.64 -65.03 104.06
N GLN A 324 -81.82 -65.67 104.08
CA GLN A 324 -82.73 -65.66 105.22
C GLN A 324 -83.27 -67.07 105.44
N ALA A 325 -83.07 -67.60 106.65
CA ALA A 325 -83.69 -68.86 107.05
C ALA A 325 -85.22 -68.68 107.11
N PHE A 326 -85.96 -69.63 106.54
CA PHE A 326 -87.41 -69.55 106.41
C PHE A 326 -88.08 -70.89 106.75
N ASN A 327 -89.16 -70.87 107.53
CA ASN A 327 -89.85 -72.07 108.01
C ASN A 327 -91.01 -72.47 107.10
N VAL A 328 -90.88 -73.60 106.39
CA VAL A 328 -91.85 -74.07 105.38
C VAL A 328 -93.02 -74.90 105.93
N ASN A 329 -93.02 -75.21 107.23
CA ASN A 329 -93.97 -76.14 107.84
C ASN A 329 -95.08 -75.48 108.67
N ALA A 330 -95.12 -74.14 108.73
CA ALA A 330 -96.15 -73.40 109.46
C ALA A 330 -96.94 -72.47 108.52
N SER A 331 -98.25 -72.37 108.75
CA SER A 331 -99.09 -71.32 108.18
C SER A 331 -98.91 -70.05 109.02
N SER A 332 -97.82 -69.31 108.79
CA SER A 332 -97.47 -68.12 109.57
C SER A 332 -97.11 -66.93 108.68
N TRP A 333 -97.66 -65.76 109.00
CA TRP A 333 -97.20 -64.47 108.49
C TRP A 333 -95.95 -64.04 109.27
N GLU A 334 -94.76 -64.20 108.69
CA GLU A 334 -93.53 -63.59 109.21
C GLU A 334 -93.21 -62.34 108.38
N LEU A 335 -93.41 -61.16 108.98
CA LEU A 335 -92.97 -59.90 108.38
C LEU A 335 -91.44 -59.87 108.46
N VAL A 336 -90.77 -59.89 107.31
CA VAL A 336 -89.31 -59.73 107.24
C VAL A 336 -88.91 -58.45 107.97
N VAL A 337 -87.97 -58.60 108.91
CA VAL A 337 -87.41 -57.54 109.76
C VAL A 337 -86.91 -56.35 108.91
N PRO A 338 -87.14 -55.10 109.36
CA PRO A 338 -86.54 -53.92 108.74
C PRO A 338 -85.00 -54.00 108.75
N GLY A 339 -84.38 -54.05 107.57
CA GLY A 339 -82.91 -54.08 107.43
C GLY A 339 -82.33 -54.85 106.25
N ALA A 340 -83.13 -55.63 105.50
CA ALA A 340 -82.68 -56.24 104.24
C ALA A 340 -82.65 -55.19 103.10
N PRO A 341 -81.71 -55.26 102.14
CA PRO A 341 -81.59 -54.28 101.04
C PRO A 341 -82.78 -54.40 100.07
N GLY A 342 -83.92 -53.83 100.47
CA GLY A 342 -85.24 -53.94 99.83
C GLY A 342 -85.41 -53.16 98.52
N TYR A 343 -84.45 -53.26 97.60
CA TYR A 343 -84.57 -52.69 96.26
C TYR A 343 -85.28 -53.62 95.28
N VAL A 344 -85.10 -54.94 95.40
CA VAL A 344 -85.70 -55.92 94.47
C VAL A 344 -86.65 -56.87 95.17
N VAL A 345 -86.36 -57.37 96.38
CA VAL A 345 -87.29 -58.23 97.15
C VAL A 345 -87.93 -57.42 98.27
N VAL A 346 -89.26 -57.47 98.37
CA VAL A 346 -90.04 -56.68 99.34
C VAL A 346 -90.91 -57.54 100.27
N GLY A 347 -90.98 -58.85 100.06
CA GLY A 347 -91.67 -59.75 100.98
C GLY A 347 -91.47 -61.23 100.66
N LEU A 348 -91.60 -62.08 101.68
CA LEU A 348 -91.51 -63.54 101.60
C LEU A 348 -92.63 -64.12 102.50
N TRP A 349 -93.48 -65.02 102.00
CA TRP A 349 -94.55 -65.64 102.81
C TRP A 349 -94.93 -67.06 102.36
N THR A 350 -95.58 -67.81 103.26
CA THR A 350 -96.28 -69.08 102.97
C THR A 350 -97.77 -68.92 103.20
N TRP A 351 -98.58 -69.61 102.40
CA TRP A 351 -100.04 -69.64 102.57
C TRP A 351 -100.59 -71.06 102.73
N ALA A 352 -99.73 -72.07 102.59
CA ALA A 352 -99.98 -73.47 102.89
C ALA A 352 -98.63 -74.19 103.09
N PRO A 353 -98.59 -75.35 103.78
CA PRO A 353 -97.37 -76.14 103.91
C PRO A 353 -96.74 -76.41 102.53
N LYS A 354 -95.46 -76.09 102.37
CA LYS A 354 -94.65 -76.24 101.13
C LYS A 354 -94.91 -75.26 99.97
N ASN A 355 -95.59 -74.13 100.17
CA ASN A 355 -95.70 -73.05 99.16
C ASN A 355 -95.00 -71.76 99.61
N LEU A 356 -93.85 -71.42 99.01
CA LEU A 356 -93.17 -70.13 99.21
C LEU A 356 -93.62 -69.12 98.15
N SER A 357 -93.95 -67.92 98.57
CA SER A 357 -94.21 -66.77 97.71
C SER A 357 -93.19 -65.67 98.01
N VAL A 358 -92.66 -65.05 96.95
CA VAL A 358 -91.71 -63.94 97.02
C VAL A 358 -92.33 -62.75 96.31
N SER A 359 -92.38 -61.59 96.96
CA SER A 359 -92.73 -60.32 96.31
C SER A 359 -91.48 -59.55 95.93
N PHE A 360 -91.51 -59.03 94.71
CA PHE A 360 -90.47 -58.18 94.18
C PHE A 360 -90.97 -56.74 94.01
N ARG A 361 -90.10 -55.74 94.22
CA ARG A 361 -90.35 -54.37 93.77
C ARG A 361 -90.09 -54.31 92.27
N GLN A 362 -90.86 -53.49 91.56
CA GLN A 362 -90.57 -53.20 90.16
C GLN A 362 -89.14 -52.64 89.98
N PRO A 363 -88.33 -53.16 89.04
CA PRO A 363 -87.01 -52.61 88.75
C PRO A 363 -87.11 -51.13 88.36
N GLN A 364 -86.18 -50.31 88.82
CA GLN A 364 -86.15 -48.88 88.51
C GLN A 364 -84.80 -48.49 87.90
N ILE A 365 -84.82 -47.59 86.91
CA ILE A 365 -83.63 -46.94 86.38
C ILE A 365 -83.53 -45.51 86.93
N PHE A 366 -82.33 -45.11 87.33
CA PHE A 366 -82.05 -43.72 87.68
C PHE A 366 -81.64 -42.96 86.41
N ILE A 367 -82.40 -41.93 86.06
CA ILE A 367 -82.07 -41.05 84.94
C ILE A 367 -81.58 -39.72 85.53
N PRO A 368 -80.34 -39.27 85.23
CA PRO A 368 -79.82 -38.00 85.73
C PRO A 368 -80.79 -36.84 85.45
N ASN A 369 -81.01 -35.98 86.45
CA ASN A 369 -81.93 -34.84 86.43
C ASN A 369 -83.44 -35.15 86.29
N VAL A 370 -83.83 -36.44 86.28
CA VAL A 370 -85.23 -36.86 86.14
C VAL A 370 -85.70 -37.71 87.34
N GLY A 371 -84.79 -38.37 88.04
CA GLY A 371 -85.08 -39.21 89.22
C GLY A 371 -85.33 -40.67 88.88
N TRP A 372 -85.78 -41.46 89.87
CA TRP A 372 -86.06 -42.88 89.68
C TRP A 372 -87.33 -43.10 88.85
N ARG A 373 -87.21 -43.93 87.81
CA ARG A 373 -88.32 -44.31 86.93
C ARG A 373 -88.51 -45.82 86.96
N ALA A 374 -89.76 -46.23 87.05
CA ALA A 374 -90.18 -47.61 86.91
C ALA A 374 -89.82 -48.15 85.51
N LEU A 375 -89.15 -49.30 85.43
CA LEU A 375 -88.91 -50.03 84.19
C LEU A 375 -90.17 -50.84 83.84
N GLY A 376 -90.98 -50.35 82.90
CA GLY A 376 -92.16 -51.03 82.36
C GLY A 376 -93.48 -50.77 83.12
N THR A 377 -94.55 -51.43 82.69
CA THR A 377 -95.85 -51.51 83.38
C THR A 377 -96.04 -52.96 83.84
N TRP A 378 -96.45 -53.20 85.09
CA TRP A 378 -96.74 -54.54 85.60
C TRP A 378 -98.21 -54.89 85.46
#